data_AF-A0A3A6IDF0-F1
#
_entry.id   AF-A0A3A6IDF0-F1
#
_cell.length_a   1.000
_cell.length_b   1.000
_cell.length_c   1.000
_cell.angle_alpha   90.00
_cell.angle_beta   90.00
_cell.angle_gamma   90.00
#
_symmetry.space_group_name_H-M   'P 1'
#
loop_
_entity.id
_entity.type
_entity.pdbx_description
1 polymer ?
#
loop_
_entity_poly.entity_id
_entity_poly.type
_entity_poly.pdbx_seq_one_letter_code
_entity_poly.pdbx_strand_id
1 'polypeptide(L)'
;MDRLTIPDEPIEGGMRRTVIDARTVRENAMTIYWRLKAYEDTGLTPEEIMDGRLLSGWISVAEQLPENGEIVLVTRKYRNEKWYVEQDEYYEDTGFDSGADEDIIAWMPLPEPYRVD
;
A
#
# COMPACT_ATOMS: atom_id res chain seq x y z
N MET A 1 12.56 -17.29 -21.49
CA MET A 1 11.97 -16.00 -21.90
C MET A 1 11.18 -16.24 -23.17
N ASP A 2 9.86 -16.13 -23.10
CA ASP A 2 9.04 -16.01 -24.31
C ASP A 2 9.41 -14.70 -25.02
N ARG A 3 9.70 -14.78 -26.32
CA ARG A 3 9.97 -13.56 -27.11
C ARG A 3 8.65 -12.82 -27.26
N LEU A 4 8.57 -11.62 -26.71
CA LEU A 4 7.45 -10.70 -26.95
C LEU A 4 7.57 -10.16 -28.39
N THR A 5 7.08 -10.94 -29.36
CA THR A 5 6.99 -10.52 -30.76
C THR A 5 5.56 -10.12 -31.07
N ILE A 6 5.36 -8.91 -31.59
CA ILE A 6 4.07 -8.53 -32.16
C ILE A 6 3.87 -9.34 -33.45
N PRO A 7 2.83 -10.17 -33.55
CA PRO A 7 2.60 -11.00 -34.72
C PRO A 7 2.23 -10.14 -35.94
N ASP A 8 2.67 -10.56 -37.13
CA ASP A 8 2.28 -9.95 -38.40
C ASP A 8 0.78 -10.21 -38.65
N GLU A 9 0.06 -9.23 -39.21
CA GLU A 9 -1.37 -9.35 -39.54
C GLU A 9 -1.57 -9.65 -41.04
N PRO A 10 -2.40 -10.64 -41.40
CA PRO A 10 -2.74 -10.91 -42.80
C PRO A 10 -3.62 -9.80 -43.39
N ILE A 11 -3.29 -9.36 -44.60
CA ILE A 11 -4.05 -8.40 -45.41
C ILE A 11 -4.25 -8.94 -46.83
N GLU A 12 -5.22 -8.39 -47.56
CA GLU A 12 -5.42 -8.77 -48.97
C GLU A 12 -4.16 -8.44 -49.78
N GLY A 13 -3.51 -9.47 -50.33
CA GLY A 13 -2.29 -9.34 -51.11
C GLY A 13 -0.97 -9.34 -50.32
N GLY A 14 -0.96 -9.59 -49.00
CA GLY A 14 0.29 -9.73 -48.26
C GLY A 14 0.18 -9.81 -46.74
N MET A 15 1.29 -9.50 -46.05
CA MET A 15 1.37 -9.41 -44.59
C MET A 15 1.70 -7.99 -44.17
N ARG A 16 0.97 -7.47 -43.18
CA ARG A 16 1.25 -6.18 -42.53
C ARG A 16 2.15 -6.41 -41.33
N ARG A 17 3.35 -5.83 -41.38
CA ARG A 17 4.26 -5.78 -40.22
C ARG A 17 4.02 -4.50 -39.43
N THR A 18 3.89 -4.63 -38.11
CA THR A 18 3.85 -3.46 -37.23
C THR A 18 5.26 -2.89 -37.11
N VAL A 19 5.50 -1.72 -37.69
CA VAL A 19 6.75 -0.99 -37.48
C VAL A 19 6.68 -0.30 -36.13
N ILE A 20 7.48 -0.81 -35.19
CA ILE A 20 7.60 -0.22 -33.86
C ILE A 20 8.75 0.79 -33.91
N ASP A 21 8.50 2.02 -33.47
CA ASP A 21 9.56 2.99 -33.29
C ASP A 21 10.43 2.60 -32.08
N ALA A 22 11.63 2.11 -32.39
CA ALA A 22 12.62 1.70 -31.39
C ALA A 22 13.02 2.85 -30.45
N ARG A 23 12.95 4.11 -30.90
CA ARG A 23 13.20 5.28 -30.06
C ARG A 23 12.09 5.46 -29.04
N THR A 24 10.84 5.46 -29.49
CA THR A 24 9.66 5.50 -28.60
C THR A 24 9.66 4.35 -27.59
N VAL A 25 10.05 3.14 -27.99
CA VAL A 25 10.20 2.00 -27.06
C VAL A 25 11.26 2.29 -26.01
N ARG A 26 12.42 2.81 -26.41
CA ARG A 26 13.52 3.13 -25.47
C ARG A 26 13.12 4.21 -24.47
N GLU A 27 12.43 5.25 -24.92
CA GLU A 27 11.95 6.35 -24.05
C GLU A 27 10.92 5.84 -23.02
N ASN A 28 9.97 5.01 -23.45
CA ASN A 28 9.00 4.38 -22.55
C ASN A 28 9.67 3.40 -21.56
N ALA A 29 10.58 2.56 -22.06
CA ALA A 29 11.32 1.63 -21.22
C ALA A 29 12.16 2.37 -20.17
N MET A 30 12.75 3.50 -20.52
CA MET A 30 13.51 4.34 -19.60
C MET A 30 12.63 4.94 -18.50
N THR A 31 11.41 5.35 -18.84
CA THR A 31 10.42 5.83 -17.86
C THR A 31 10.09 4.75 -16.81
N ILE A 32 9.85 3.51 -17.26
CA ILE A 32 9.59 2.37 -16.37
C ILE A 32 10.82 2.08 -15.51
N TYR A 33 12.01 2.06 -16.13
CA TYR A 33 13.27 1.82 -15.44
C TYR A 33 13.51 2.81 -14.30
N TRP A 34 13.31 4.12 -14.54
CA TRP A 34 13.51 5.13 -13.49
C TRP A 34 12.53 4.99 -12.34
N ARG A 35 11.26 4.65 -12.61
CA ARG A 35 10.27 4.38 -11.57
C ARG A 35 10.66 3.16 -10.74
N LEU A 36 11.07 2.07 -11.40
CA LEU A 36 11.50 0.87 -10.71
C LEU A 36 12.77 1.14 -9.88
N LYS A 37 13.74 1.87 -10.43
CA LYS A 37 14.93 2.26 -9.69
C LYS A 37 14.60 3.09 -8.46
N ALA A 38 13.72 4.08 -8.57
CA ALA A 38 13.32 4.89 -7.42
C ALA A 38 12.69 4.05 -6.31
N TYR A 39 11.96 2.99 -6.68
CA TYR A 39 11.47 1.98 -5.73
C TYR A 39 12.61 1.15 -5.13
N GLU A 40 13.50 0.57 -5.94
CA GLU A 40 14.63 -0.25 -5.46
C GLU A 40 15.58 0.56 -4.54
N ASP A 41 15.76 1.85 -4.83
CA ASP A 41 16.57 2.78 -4.02
C ASP A 41 15.98 3.00 -2.60
N THR A 42 14.71 2.63 -2.36
CA THR A 42 14.12 2.64 -1.00
C THR A 42 14.66 1.53 -0.10
N GLY A 43 15.24 0.47 -0.68
CA GLY A 43 15.74 -0.70 0.04
C GLY A 43 14.65 -1.60 0.64
N LEU A 44 13.38 -1.32 0.35
CA LEU A 44 12.25 -2.12 0.80
C LEU A 44 12.00 -3.29 -0.16
N THR A 45 11.62 -4.44 0.38
CA THR A 45 11.14 -5.57 -0.42
C THR A 45 9.67 -5.41 -0.82
N PRO A 46 9.21 -6.07 -1.89
CA PRO A 46 7.79 -6.08 -2.23
C PRO A 46 6.92 -6.61 -1.09
N GLU A 47 7.41 -7.60 -0.36
CA GLU A 47 6.74 -8.15 0.83
C GLU A 47 6.63 -7.10 1.94
N GLU A 48 7.65 -6.28 2.20
CA GLU A 48 7.58 -5.21 3.20
C GLU A 48 6.56 -4.12 2.83
N ILE A 49 6.31 -3.91 1.54
CA ILE A 49 5.23 -3.05 1.05
C ILE A 49 3.88 -3.75 1.18
N MET A 50 3.80 -5.02 0.77
CA MET A 50 2.57 -5.79 0.67
C MET A 50 2.01 -6.25 2.03
N ASP A 51 2.86 -6.58 2.99
CA ASP A 51 2.50 -7.02 4.35
C ASP A 51 2.12 -5.87 5.28
N GLY A 52 1.83 -4.69 4.72
CA GLY A 52 1.01 -3.71 5.41
C GLY A 52 1.74 -2.62 6.19
N ARG A 53 3.08 -2.57 6.17
CA ARG A 53 3.81 -1.40 6.70
C ARG A 53 3.46 -0.11 5.94
N LEU A 54 3.06 -0.23 4.67
CA LEU A 54 2.51 0.87 3.87
C LEU A 54 1.09 0.61 3.34
N LEU A 55 0.67 -0.64 3.14
CA LEU A 55 -0.61 -0.96 2.48
C LEU A 55 -1.81 -1.15 3.41
N SER A 56 -1.63 -1.37 4.71
CA SER A 56 -2.74 -1.73 5.60
C SER A 56 -3.47 -0.50 6.17
N GLY A 57 -2.83 0.67 6.12
CA GLY A 57 -3.29 1.88 6.81
C GLY A 57 -3.01 1.90 8.31
N TRP A 58 -2.49 0.80 8.89
CA TRP A 58 -2.14 0.71 10.30
C TRP A 58 -0.76 1.30 10.58
N ILE A 59 -0.69 2.12 11.63
CA ILE A 59 0.49 2.80 12.15
C ILE A 59 0.79 2.20 13.51
N SER A 60 2.02 1.74 13.75
CA SER A 60 2.38 1.22 15.07
C SER A 60 2.43 2.35 16.10
N VAL A 61 1.87 2.12 17.30
CA VAL A 61 1.96 3.10 18.41
C VAL A 61 3.40 3.39 18.84
N ALA A 62 4.34 2.48 18.54
CA ALA A 62 5.76 2.68 18.78
C ALA A 62 6.45 3.59 17.74
N GLU A 63 5.87 3.70 16.55
CA GLU A 63 6.35 4.59 15.49
C GLU A 63 5.72 5.98 15.62
N GLN A 64 4.41 6.04 15.84
CA GLN A 64 3.65 7.27 15.94
C GLN A 64 2.34 7.05 16.71
N LEU A 65 1.94 8.03 17.53
CA LEU A 65 0.65 8.07 18.21
C LEU A 65 -0.36 8.91 17.40
N PRO A 66 -1.68 8.70 17.59
CA PRO A 66 -2.71 9.55 16.97
C PRO A 66 -2.61 11.01 17.41
N GLU A 67 -3.32 11.89 16.73
CA GLU A 67 -3.45 13.28 17.19
C GLU A 67 -4.29 13.35 18.49
N ASN A 68 -4.02 14.38 19.32
CA ASN A 68 -4.75 14.58 20.57
C ASN A 68 -6.25 14.83 20.33
N GLY A 69 -7.11 14.00 20.91
CA GLY A 69 -8.56 13.98 20.70
C GLY A 69 -9.01 13.26 19.42
N GLU A 70 -8.11 12.50 18.76
CA GLU A 70 -8.47 11.75 17.55
C GLU A 70 -9.14 10.43 17.89
N ILE A 71 -10.25 10.16 17.22
CA ILE A 71 -10.95 8.88 17.26
C ILE A 71 -10.43 7.99 16.12
N VAL A 72 -9.88 6.84 16.48
CA VAL A 72 -9.18 5.92 15.56
C VAL A 72 -9.69 4.49 15.72
N LEU A 73 -9.38 3.64 14.74
CA LEU A 73 -9.42 2.19 14.96
C LEU A 73 -8.11 1.76 15.59
N VAL A 74 -8.16 0.86 16.57
CA VAL A 74 -7.00 0.27 17.26
C VAL A 74 -6.97 -1.24 17.08
N THR A 75 -5.76 -1.78 16.99
CA THR A 75 -5.53 -3.23 17.13
C THR A 75 -5.17 -3.51 18.58
N ARG A 76 -6.07 -4.20 19.29
CA ARG A 76 -5.90 -4.58 20.69
C ARG A 76 -5.66 -6.08 20.84
N LYS A 77 -4.63 -6.44 21.63
CA LYS A 77 -4.34 -7.81 22.03
C LYS A 77 -4.93 -8.10 23.40
N TYR A 78 -5.89 -9.01 23.48
CA TYR A 78 -6.46 -9.40 24.77
C TYR A 78 -5.68 -10.54 25.42
N ARG A 79 -5.85 -10.70 26.74
CA ARG A 79 -5.24 -11.80 27.53
C ARG A 79 -5.61 -13.21 27.05
N ASN A 80 -6.64 -13.34 26.23
CA ASN A 80 -7.04 -14.60 25.59
C ASN A 80 -6.25 -14.90 24.30
N GLU A 81 -5.16 -14.15 24.04
CA GLU A 81 -4.29 -14.24 22.86
C GLU A 81 -4.97 -13.92 21.52
N LYS A 82 -6.19 -13.36 21.56
CA LYS A 82 -6.90 -12.90 20.36
C LYS A 82 -6.69 -11.42 20.12
N TRP A 83 -6.77 -11.07 18.84
CA TRP A 83 -6.65 -9.71 18.33
C TRP A 83 -8.01 -9.21 17.92
N TYR A 84 -8.30 -7.95 18.25
CA TYR A 84 -9.55 -7.29 17.91
C TYR A 84 -9.25 -5.92 17.31
N VAL A 85 -10.14 -5.50 16.42
CA VAL A 85 -10.20 -4.13 15.90
C VAL A 85 -11.34 -3.42 16.62
N GLU A 86 -11.02 -2.34 17.31
CA GLU A 86 -11.95 -1.58 18.13
C GLU A 86 -11.77 -0.09 17.84
N GLN A 87 -12.74 0.74 18.19
CA GLN A 87 -12.61 2.20 18.12
C GLN A 87 -12.14 2.71 19.48
N ASP A 88 -11.22 3.68 19.49
CA ASP A 88 -10.74 4.34 20.70
C ASP A 88 -10.42 5.82 20.41
N GLU A 89 -10.30 6.63 21.46
CA GLU A 89 -9.90 8.03 21.38
C GLU A 89 -8.57 8.23 22.12
N TYR A 90 -7.64 8.96 21.51
CA TYR A 90 -6.32 9.18 22.09
C TYR A 90 -6.18 10.59 22.66
N TYR A 91 -5.64 10.70 23.87
CA TYR A 91 -5.28 11.97 24.51
C TYR A 91 -3.80 11.96 24.92
N GLU A 92 -3.07 13.04 24.66
CA GLU A 92 -1.63 13.15 24.97
C GLU A 92 -1.33 13.03 26.48
N ASP A 93 -2.25 13.48 27.33
CA ASP A 93 -2.07 13.51 28.80
C ASP A 93 -2.53 12.24 29.51
N THR A 94 -3.50 11.50 28.96
CA THR A 94 -4.05 10.29 29.59
C THR A 94 -3.89 9.01 28.80
N GLY A 95 -3.43 9.07 27.55
CA GLY A 95 -3.36 7.92 26.65
C GLY A 95 -4.69 7.63 25.96
N PHE A 96 -4.90 6.36 25.58
CA PHE A 96 -6.18 5.90 25.02
C PHE A 96 -7.29 5.91 26.09
N ASP A 97 -8.49 6.38 25.75
CA ASP A 97 -9.63 6.51 26.68
C ASP A 97 -10.03 5.16 27.32
N SER A 98 -9.83 4.06 26.59
CA SER A 98 -10.04 2.71 27.15
C SER A 98 -9.10 2.33 28.30
N GLY A 99 -8.01 3.07 28.51
CA GLY A 99 -6.95 2.76 29.48
C GLY A 99 -6.17 1.48 29.13
N ALA A 100 -6.18 1.09 27.85
CA ALA A 100 -5.60 -0.14 27.35
C ALA A 100 -4.25 0.05 26.63
N ASP A 101 -3.49 1.09 26.98
CA ASP A 101 -2.26 1.48 26.28
C ASP A 101 -1.24 0.34 26.14
N GLU A 102 -1.16 -0.56 27.13
CA GLU A 102 -0.26 -1.72 27.10
C GLU A 102 -0.72 -2.84 26.16
N ASP A 103 -2.02 -2.91 25.84
CA ASP A 103 -2.63 -3.93 24.99
C ASP A 103 -2.78 -3.48 23.52
N ILE A 104 -2.75 -2.17 23.27
CA ILE A 104 -2.91 -1.55 21.95
C ILE A 104 -1.55 -1.46 21.26
N ILE A 105 -1.43 -2.00 20.05
CA ILE A 105 -0.12 -2.10 19.34
C ILE A 105 -0.04 -1.29 18.04
N ALA A 106 -1.19 -0.93 17.48
CA ALA A 106 -1.29 -0.18 16.22
C ALA A 106 -2.64 0.51 16.13
N TRP A 107 -2.72 1.57 15.34
CA TRP A 107 -3.94 2.34 15.08
C TRP A 107 -4.05 2.73 13.60
N MET A 108 -5.24 3.11 13.16
CA MET A 108 -5.45 3.75 11.86
C MET A 108 -6.62 4.74 11.91
N PRO A 109 -6.66 5.76 11.04
CA PRO A 109 -7.83 6.62 10.91
C PRO A 109 -9.09 5.81 10.58
N LEU A 110 -10.26 6.33 10.98
CA LEU A 110 -11.54 5.72 10.60
C LEU A 110 -11.70 5.70 9.07
N PRO A 111 -12.15 4.59 8.47
CA PRO A 111 -12.46 4.56 7.05
C PRO A 111 -13.66 5.47 6.76
N GLU A 112 -13.72 5.98 5.52
CA GLU A 112 -14.90 6.72 5.05
C GLU A 112 -16.18 5.88 5.24
N PRO A 113 -17.23 6.43 5.88
CA PRO A 113 -18.47 5.70 6.07
C PRO A 113 -19.08 5.27 4.73
N TYR A 114 -19.51 4.02 4.65
CA TYR A 114 -20.28 3.55 3.49
C TYR A 114 -21.60 4.33 3.37
N ARG A 115 -21.85 4.91 2.19
CA ARG A 115 -23.09 5.63 1.88
C ARG A 115 -23.82 4.88 0.77
N VAL A 116 -25.12 4.64 0.97
CA VAL A 116 -26.02 4.20 -0.10
C VAL A 116 -26.62 5.47 -0.67
N ASP A 117 -26.36 5.74 -1.95
CA ASP A 117 -27.02 6.84 -2.69
C ASP A 117 -28.52 6.57 -2.89
#